data_AF-A0A0B3VVI5-F1
#
_entry.id   AF-A0A0B3VVI5-F1
#
_cell.length_a   1.000
_cell.length_b   1.000
_cell.length_c   1.000
_cell.angle_alpha   90.00
_cell.angle_beta   90.00
_cell.angle_gamma   90.00
#
_symmetry.space_group_name_H-M   'P 1'
#
loop_
_entity.id
_entity.type
_entity.pdbx_description
1 polymer ?
#
loop_
_entity_poly.entity_id
_entity_poly.type
_entity_poly.pdbx_seq_one_letter_code
_entity_poly.pdbx_strand_id
1 'polypeptide(L)'
;MKDRFYVNDELYKLRKEMGLSREKLAARCKISPKTIQRAENGEKVKIYSIEEIANGLEVDKHTLINMNEDENIIENNKIKLLE
;
A
#
# COMPACT_ATOMS: atom_id res chain seq x y z
N MET A 1 10.25 -1.87 -16.95
CA MET A 1 9.55 -2.60 -15.87
C MET A 1 8.75 -1.58 -15.07
N LYS A 2 7.49 -1.87 -14.69
CA LYS A 2 6.72 -0.97 -13.80
C LYS A 2 7.49 -0.84 -12.47
N ASP A 3 7.90 0.37 -12.09
CA ASP A 3 8.70 0.66 -10.88
C ASP A 3 7.82 0.97 -9.65
N ARG A 4 6.53 1.20 -9.89
CA ARG A 4 5.52 1.52 -8.90
C ARG A 4 4.28 0.66 -9.06
N PHE A 5 3.74 0.24 -7.93
CA PHE A 5 2.57 -0.63 -7.81
C PHE A 5 1.59 0.01 -6.83
N TYR A 6 0.30 -0.24 -6.99
CA TYR A 6 -0.62 0.08 -5.93
C TYR A 6 -0.54 -0.98 -4.83
N VAL A 7 -1.00 -0.58 -3.65
CA VAL A 7 -1.04 -1.41 -2.46
C VAL A 7 -2.51 -1.65 -2.12
N ASN A 8 -2.82 -2.90 -1.77
CA ASN A 8 -4.17 -3.30 -1.39
C ASN A 8 -4.46 -2.98 0.09
N ASP A 9 -5.71 -3.18 0.49
CA ASP A 9 -6.20 -2.88 1.85
C ASP A 9 -5.58 -3.76 2.94
N GLU A 10 -4.86 -4.83 2.58
CA GLU A 10 -4.23 -5.75 3.52
C GLU A 10 -3.16 -5.06 4.36
N LEU A 11 -2.46 -4.06 3.80
CA LEU A 11 -1.54 -3.20 4.55
C LEU A 11 -2.22 -2.57 5.78
N TYR A 12 -3.41 -1.99 5.58
CA TYR A 12 -4.13 -1.32 6.66
C TYR A 12 -4.52 -2.32 7.76
N LYS A 13 -5.04 -3.50 7.38
CA LYS A 13 -5.46 -4.55 8.32
C LYS A 13 -4.29 -5.04 9.16
N LEU A 14 -3.22 -5.50 8.52
CA LEU A 14 -2.03 -6.02 9.20
C LEU A 14 -1.42 -5.00 10.15
N ARG A 15 -1.28 -3.73 9.72
CA ARG A 15 -0.77 -2.66 10.59
C ARG A 15 -1.64 -2.49 11.85
N LYS A 16 -2.97 -2.54 11.70
CA LYS A 16 -3.92 -2.36 12.80
C LYS A 16 -3.96 -3.56 13.73
N GLU A 17 -3.85 -4.78 13.21
CA GLU A 17 -3.74 -6.03 13.99
C GLU A 17 -2.48 -6.04 14.86
N MET A 18 -1.37 -5.52 14.34
CA MET A 18 -0.13 -5.33 15.11
C MET A 18 -0.16 -4.12 16.08
N GLY A 19 -1.26 -3.37 16.16
CA GLY A 19 -1.39 -2.21 17.04
C GLY A 19 -0.47 -1.03 16.67
N LEU A 20 -0.03 -0.94 15.41
CA LEU A 20 0.93 0.07 14.96
C LEU A 20 0.21 1.33 14.44
N SER A 21 0.70 2.51 14.82
CA SER A 21 0.39 3.75 14.08
C SER A 21 1.17 3.80 12.77
N ARG A 22 0.82 4.71 11.87
CA ARG A 22 1.56 4.90 10.61
C ARG A 22 3.01 5.31 10.87
N GLU A 23 3.23 6.14 11.88
CA GLU A 23 4.55 6.59 12.32
C GLU A 23 5.38 5.44 12.87
N LYS A 24 4.77 4.56 13.68
CA LYS A 24 5.44 3.38 14.22
C LYS A 24 5.83 2.39 13.13
N LEU A 25 4.93 2.12 12.18
CA LEU A 25 5.25 1.26 11.04
C LEU A 25 6.33 1.88 10.17
N ALA A 26 6.21 3.18 9.85
CA ALA A 26 7.18 3.90 9.06
C ALA A 26 8.60 3.88 9.69
N ALA A 27 8.69 4.08 11.01
CA ALA A 27 9.94 3.97 11.74
C ALA A 27 10.53 2.54 11.67
N ARG A 28 9.68 1.51 11.82
CA ARG A 28 10.08 0.10 11.69
C ARG A 28 10.61 -0.23 10.30
N CYS A 29 9.96 0.29 9.26
CA CYS A 29 10.30 0.10 7.84
C CYS A 29 11.34 1.10 7.32
N LYS A 30 11.85 2.02 8.14
CA LYS A 30 12.79 3.08 7.74
C LYS A 30 12.35 3.89 6.50
N ILE A 31 11.04 4.17 6.40
CA ILE A 31 10.45 5.00 5.35
C ILE A 31 9.61 6.13 5.96
N SER A 32 9.09 7.03 5.12
CA SER A 32 8.28 8.14 5.62
C SER A 32 6.86 7.69 6.02
N PRO A 33 6.24 8.24 7.09
CA PRO A 33 4.84 8.01 7.41
C PRO A 33 3.89 8.37 6.26
N LYS A 34 4.27 9.37 5.45
CA LYS A 34 3.54 9.76 4.24
C LYS A 34 3.55 8.67 3.17
N THR A 35 4.61 7.87 3.08
CA THR A 35 4.66 6.71 2.18
C THR A 35 3.67 5.64 2.61
N ILE A 36 3.58 5.34 3.92
CA ILE A 36 2.56 4.43 4.46
C ILE A 36 1.16 4.93 4.15
N GLN A 37 0.89 6.21 4.42
CA GLN A 37 -0.42 6.81 4.14
C GLN A 37 -0.81 6.70 2.66
N ARG A 38 0.11 7.00 1.74
CA ARG A 38 -0.16 6.90 0.30
C ARG A 38 -0.44 5.47 -0.13
N ALA A 39 0.33 4.50 0.39
CA ALA A 39 0.08 3.09 0.14
C ALA A 39 -1.32 2.67 0.62
N GLU A 40 -1.71 3.04 1.84
CA GLU A 40 -3.06 2.74 2.38
C GLU A 40 -4.20 3.47 1.66
N ASN A 41 -3.93 4.61 1.03
CA ASN A 41 -4.92 5.36 0.26
C ASN A 41 -5.09 4.84 -1.18
N GLY A 42 -4.46 3.70 -1.52
CA GLY A 42 -4.53 3.15 -2.87
C GLY A 42 -3.78 4.01 -3.89
N GLU A 43 -2.64 4.60 -3.51
CA GLU A 43 -1.73 5.24 -4.46
C GLU A 43 -0.58 4.33 -4.88
N LYS A 44 -0.07 4.55 -6.08
CA LYS A 44 1.15 3.89 -6.56
C LYS A 44 2.38 4.32 -5.73
N VAL A 45 3.04 3.35 -5.11
CA VAL A 45 4.30 3.50 -4.38
C VAL A 45 5.41 2.68 -5.03
N LYS A 46 6.66 3.05 -4.78
CA LYS A 46 7.82 2.34 -5.34
C LYS A 46 7.89 0.92 -4.79
N ILE A 47 8.30 -0.04 -5.63
CA ILE A 47 8.45 -1.45 -5.21
C ILE A 47 9.34 -1.60 -3.98
N TYR A 48 10.45 -0.85 -3.91
CA TYR A 48 11.31 -0.79 -2.74
C TYR A 48 10.56 -0.43 -1.45
N SER A 49 9.64 0.54 -1.51
CA SER A 49 8.84 0.90 -0.33
C SER A 49 7.87 -0.21 0.07
N ILE A 50 7.32 -0.96 -0.88
CA ILE A 50 6.46 -2.10 -0.59
C ILE A 50 7.26 -3.22 0.06
N GLU A 51 8.49 -3.47 -0.41
CA GLU A 51 9.41 -4.46 0.18
C GLU A 51 9.75 -4.11 1.64
N GLU A 52 10.10 -2.85 1.93
CA GLU A 52 10.36 -2.41 3.30
C GLU A 52 9.11 -2.52 4.19
N ILE A 53 7.92 -2.24 3.65
CA ILE A 53 6.65 -2.39 4.38
C ILE A 53 6.38 -3.86 4.68
N ALA A 54 6.50 -4.73 3.68
CA ALA A 54 6.28 -6.16 3.80
C ALA A 54 7.24 -6.79 4.83
N ASN A 55 8.53 -6.41 4.77
CA ASN A 55 9.53 -6.82 5.76
C ASN A 55 9.15 -6.34 7.18
N GLY A 56 8.68 -5.10 7.32
CA GLY A 56 8.25 -4.57 8.61
C GLY A 56 7.00 -5.24 9.18
N LEU A 57 6.14 -5.77 8.32
CA LEU A 57 4.93 -6.52 8.69
C LEU A 57 5.16 -8.04 8.72
N GLU A 58 6.36 -8.51 8.40
CA GLU A 58 6.72 -9.94 8.36
C GLU A 58 5.83 -10.76 7.40
N VAL A 59 5.49 -10.17 6.26
CA VAL A 59 4.70 -10.81 5.19
C VAL A 59 5.44 -10.75 3.85
N ASP A 60 4.96 -11.50 2.87
CA ASP A 60 5.47 -11.39 1.50
C ASP A 60 4.98 -10.12 0.81
N LYS A 61 5.80 -9.48 -0.02
CA LYS A 61 5.42 -8.26 -0.76
C LYS A 61 4.21 -8.46 -1.66
N HIS A 62 4.02 -9.67 -2.20
CA HIS A 62 2.88 -10.04 -3.02
C HIS A 62 1.56 -10.02 -2.24
N THR A 63 1.59 -10.15 -0.90
CA THR A 63 0.41 -9.95 -0.04
C THR A 63 -0.07 -8.52 -0.08
N LEU A 64 0.83 -7.55 -0.29
CA LEU A 64 0.50 -6.12 -0.28
C LEU A 64 0.25 -5.55 -1.69
N ILE A 65 0.77 -6.18 -2.73
CA ILE A 65 0.63 -5.71 -4.11
C ILE A 65 -0.75 -6.07 -4.65
N ASN A 66 -1.44 -5.09 -5.24
CA ASN A 66 -2.62 -5.38 -6.04
C ASN A 66 -2.20 -5.87 -7.44
N MET A 67 -2.37 -7.17 -7.71
CA MET A 67 -1.97 -7.76 -8.99
C MET A 67 -3.02 -7.58 -10.11
N ASN A 68 -4.23 -7.09 -9.79
CA ASN A 68 -5.40 -7.10 -10.69
C ASN A 68 -5.69 -5.73 -11.34
N GLU A 69 -4.67 -4.88 -11.49
CA GLU A 69 -4.86 -3.44 -11.74
C GLU A 69 -4.71 -2.93 -13.16
N ASP A 70 -4.73 -3.82 -14.15
CA ASP A 70 -5.08 -3.35 -15.50
C ASP A 70 -6.62 -3.16 -15.65
N GLU A 71 -7.47 -3.65 -14.73
CA GLU A 71 -8.95 -3.57 -14.84
C GLU A 71 -9.63 -2.53 -13.90
N ASN A 72 -9.21 -2.39 -12.64
CA ASN A 72 -9.92 -1.59 -11.63
C ASN A 72 -9.81 -0.05 -11.75
N ILE A 73 -8.91 0.47 -12.60
CA ILE A 73 -8.79 1.92 -12.85
C ILE A 73 -10.00 2.45 -13.64
N ILE A 74 -10.67 1.59 -14.42
CA ILE A 74 -11.82 1.99 -15.24
C ILE A 74 -13.08 2.18 -14.37
N GLU A 75 -13.31 1.28 -13.40
CA GLU A 75 -14.52 1.28 -12.56
C GLU A 75 -14.57 2.52 -11.64
N ASN A 76 -13.46 2.84 -10.96
CA ASN A 76 -13.42 3.93 -9.98
C ASN A 76 -13.46 5.34 -10.62
N ASN A 77 -13.03 5.48 -11.88
CA ASN A 77 -13.15 6.74 -12.60
C ASN A 77 -14.58 7.02 -13.11
N LYS A 78 -15.41 5.98 -13.31
CA LYS A 78 -16.83 6.16 -13.62
C LYS A 78 -17.62 6.70 -12.43
N ILE A 79 -17.31 6.23 -11.22
CA ILE A 79 -18.07 6.62 -10.01
C ILE A 79 -17.79 8.08 -9.63
N LYS A 80 -16.55 8.56 -9.77
CA LYS A 80 -16.19 9.97 -9.49
C LYS A 80 -16.76 11.02 -10.45
N LEU A 81 -17.32 10.63 -11.59
CA LEU A 81 -17.89 11.56 -12.58
C LEU A 81 -19.41 11.75 -12.42
N LEU A 82 -20.03 11.04 -11.48
CA LEU A 82 -21.48 11.01 -11.26
C LEU A 82 -21.90 11.57 -9.89
N GLU A 83 -20.97 12.11 -9.10
CA GLU A 83 -21.21 12.83 -7.84
C GLU A 83 -20.97 14.33 -7.97
#